data_AF-A0A4R4PQK2-F1
#
_entry.id   AF-A0A4R4PQK2-F1
#
_cell.length_a   1.000
_cell.length_b   1.000
_cell.length_c   1.000
_cell.angle_alpha   90.00
_cell.angle_beta   90.00
_cell.angle_gamma   90.00
#
_symmetry.space_group_name_H-M   'P 1'
#
loop_
_entity.id
_entity.type
_entity.pdbx_description
1 polymer ?
#
loop_
_entity_poly.entity_id
_entity_poly.type
_entity_poly.pdbx_seq_one_letter_code
_entity_poly.pdbx_strand_id
1 'polypeptide(L)'
;MDGESDHEQPGADAGDTAADPQPPEVAVHKPGSYLERTVLGKSVLWEYYARVELGEVLRDRRKAAGRTIASVAMDAGLSVPYIANLENGRGNPTVAALDRLAEALGARLEVRISGETVAEVPSVGAGLVDSSARAADVVKAVARRGRTRAAVRDELVRTLDVLGNLLGQPPTAADLDRLLDLILLAEMRSSAVGPTH
;
A
#
# COMPACT_ATOMS: atom_id res chain seq x y z
N MET A 1 9.79 -33.03 -83.56
CA MET A 1 9.76 -34.46 -83.17
C MET A 1 10.08 -34.50 -81.69
N ASP A 2 9.22 -33.97 -80.83
CA ASP A 2 7.80 -34.33 -80.55
C ASP A 2 7.74 -35.42 -79.46
N GLY A 3 6.88 -35.18 -78.46
CA GLY A 3 6.43 -36.12 -77.42
C GLY A 3 7.16 -35.95 -76.08
N GLU A 4 6.57 -35.46 -74.97
CA GLU A 4 5.28 -35.84 -74.34
C GLU A 4 5.23 -37.38 -74.21
N SER A 5 5.17 -38.06 -73.07
CA SER A 5 4.68 -37.88 -71.69
C SER A 5 5.41 -39.00 -70.88
N ASP A 6 5.51 -39.06 -69.56
CA ASP A 6 4.51 -39.15 -68.52
C ASP A 6 5.28 -39.18 -67.20
N HIS A 7 4.96 -38.30 -66.26
CA HIS A 7 5.06 -38.64 -64.83
C HIS A 7 3.97 -37.88 -64.09
N GLU A 8 2.82 -38.53 -64.11
CA GLU A 8 1.76 -38.60 -63.12
C GLU A 8 2.00 -37.83 -61.81
N GLN A 9 1.18 -36.81 -61.59
CA GLN A 9 0.87 -36.32 -60.25
C GLN A 9 0.18 -37.43 -59.45
N PRO A 10 0.43 -37.48 -58.13
CA PRO A 10 -0.73 -37.26 -57.27
C PRO A 10 -0.41 -36.41 -56.03
N GLY A 11 -1.42 -35.65 -55.62
CA GLY A 11 -1.66 -35.38 -54.20
C GLY A 11 -1.19 -34.04 -53.68
N ALA A 12 -1.93 -32.98 -54.01
CA ALA A 12 -2.13 -31.89 -53.07
C ALA A 12 -3.11 -32.36 -51.98
N ASP A 13 -2.64 -32.49 -50.75
CA ASP A 13 -3.46 -32.47 -49.52
C ASP A 13 -2.53 -31.98 -48.39
N ALA A 14 -2.35 -30.67 -48.26
CA ALA A 14 -3.05 -29.85 -47.28
C ALA A 14 -2.97 -30.46 -45.86
N GLY A 15 -1.97 -30.02 -45.08
CA GLY A 15 -1.90 -30.41 -43.68
C GLY A 15 -0.58 -30.17 -42.96
N ASP A 16 0.33 -29.33 -43.46
CA ASP A 16 1.38 -28.81 -42.59
C ASP A 16 0.73 -27.78 -41.67
N THR A 17 0.30 -28.25 -40.50
CA THR A 17 -0.16 -27.41 -39.41
C THR A 17 1.08 -26.68 -38.92
N ALA A 18 1.40 -25.57 -39.59
CA ALA A 18 2.22 -24.54 -39.00
C ALA A 18 1.51 -24.15 -37.70
N ALA A 19 2.00 -24.72 -36.60
CA ALA A 19 1.72 -24.21 -35.28
C ALA A 19 2.21 -22.77 -35.29
N ASP A 20 1.27 -21.85 -35.51
CA ASP A 20 1.43 -20.43 -35.28
C ASP A 20 2.14 -20.29 -33.93
N PRO A 21 3.34 -19.69 -33.86
CA PRO A 21 4.00 -19.49 -32.59
C PRO A 21 3.07 -18.62 -31.75
N GLN A 22 2.35 -19.26 -30.83
CA GLN A 22 1.54 -18.58 -29.84
C GLN A 22 2.44 -17.52 -29.20
N PRO A 23 2.11 -16.22 -29.32
CA PRO A 23 2.85 -15.20 -28.61
C PRO A 23 2.81 -15.59 -27.12
N PRO A 24 3.89 -15.36 -26.36
CA PRO A 24 3.90 -15.74 -24.95
C PRO A 24 2.66 -15.14 -24.30
N GLU A 25 1.84 -15.99 -23.68
CA GLU A 25 0.63 -15.59 -22.98
C GLU A 25 1.03 -14.58 -21.91
N VAL A 26 0.94 -13.29 -22.25
CA VAL A 26 1.20 -12.20 -21.32
C VAL A 26 0.05 -12.28 -20.34
N ALA A 27 0.33 -12.84 -19.16
CA ALA A 27 -0.58 -12.87 -18.04
C ALA A 27 -1.15 -11.45 -17.87
N VAL A 28 -2.43 -11.30 -18.20
CA VAL A 28 -3.19 -10.07 -18.02
C VAL A 28 -3.30 -9.86 -16.52
N HIS A 29 -2.33 -9.13 -15.96
CA HIS A 29 -2.39 -8.68 -14.57
C HIS A 29 -3.58 -7.73 -14.46
N LYS A 30 -4.66 -8.20 -13.82
CA LYS A 30 -5.77 -7.35 -13.39
C LYS A 30 -5.20 -6.25 -12.48
N PRO A 31 -5.43 -4.95 -12.75
CA PRO A 31 -4.95 -3.89 -11.88
C PRO A 31 -5.79 -3.91 -10.59
N GLY A 32 -5.25 -4.54 -9.55
CA GLY A 32 -5.90 -4.63 -8.25
C GLY A 32 -5.05 -5.24 -7.14
N SER A 33 -3.72 -5.24 -7.25
CA SER A 33 -2.88 -6.04 -6.35
C SER A 33 -1.60 -5.36 -5.83
N TYR A 34 -1.64 -4.04 -5.61
CA TYR A 34 -0.54 -3.35 -4.91
C TYR A 34 -1.12 -2.24 -4.04
N LEU A 35 -1.57 -2.57 -2.82
CA LEU A 35 -1.50 -1.72 -1.62
C LEU A 35 -1.96 -2.55 -0.39
N GLU A 36 -1.33 -3.70 -0.17
CA GLU A 36 -1.27 -4.31 1.17
C GLU A 36 0.08 -3.92 1.79
N ARG A 37 0.10 -2.82 2.58
CA ARG A 37 0.97 -2.67 3.75
C ARG A 37 0.75 -1.36 4.52
N THR A 38 0.41 -1.55 5.79
CA THR A 38 0.98 -0.89 6.98
C THR A 38 0.60 0.57 7.28
N VAL A 39 -0.25 0.68 8.30
CA VAL A 39 -0.47 1.87 9.12
C VAL A 39 0.75 2.08 10.03
N LEU A 40 1.74 2.82 9.56
CA LEU A 40 2.80 3.40 10.39
C LEU A 40 2.61 4.93 10.42
N GLY A 41 2.51 5.48 11.64
CA GLY A 41 2.89 6.83 12.04
C GLY A 41 2.71 7.98 11.04
N LYS A 42 1.48 8.36 10.75
CA LYS A 42 1.13 9.43 9.78
C LYS A 42 1.72 10.82 10.08
N SER A 43 2.26 11.14 11.25
CA SER A 43 2.70 12.53 11.58
C SER A 43 4.18 12.85 11.32
N VAL A 44 5.03 11.87 11.04
CA VAL A 44 6.41 12.14 10.56
C VAL A 44 6.66 11.50 9.19
N LEU A 45 5.77 10.57 8.81
CA LEU A 45 5.81 9.86 7.55
C LEU A 45 5.05 10.57 6.42
N TRP A 46 4.06 11.43 6.68
CA TRP A 46 3.35 12.18 5.63
C TRP A 46 4.24 13.09 4.78
N GLU A 47 5.25 13.75 5.35
CA GLU A 47 6.17 14.59 4.58
C GLU A 47 7.27 13.78 3.87
N TYR A 48 7.51 12.54 4.31
CA TYR A 48 8.50 11.62 3.71
C TYR A 48 7.86 10.70 2.65
N TYR A 49 6.68 10.13 2.88
CA TYR A 49 5.96 9.23 1.97
C TYR A 49 5.34 9.95 0.77
N ALA A 50 4.92 11.21 0.93
CA ALA A 50 4.45 12.00 -0.23
C ALA A 50 5.55 12.23 -1.28
N ARG A 51 6.83 12.19 -0.88
CA ARG A 51 7.97 12.35 -1.79
C ARG A 51 8.49 11.02 -2.35
N VAL A 52 8.35 9.95 -1.58
CA VAL A 52 8.79 8.59 -1.98
C VAL A 52 7.86 7.98 -3.04
N GLU A 53 6.58 8.33 -3.08
CA GLU A 53 5.68 7.76 -4.11
C GLU A 53 5.71 8.49 -5.46
N LEU A 54 5.88 9.82 -5.47
CA LEU A 54 5.75 10.59 -6.71
C LEU A 54 6.93 10.41 -7.67
N GLY A 55 8.17 10.48 -7.15
CA GLY A 55 9.38 10.35 -7.97
C GLY A 55 9.49 8.98 -8.64
N GLU A 56 9.13 7.92 -7.92
CA GLU A 56 9.10 6.55 -8.42
C GLU A 56 8.02 6.37 -9.49
N VAL A 57 6.80 6.86 -9.25
CA VAL A 57 5.71 6.83 -10.24
C VAL A 57 6.11 7.51 -11.56
N LEU A 58 6.75 8.69 -11.48
CA LEU A 58 7.23 9.41 -12.67
C LEU A 58 8.31 8.61 -13.41
N ARG A 59 9.27 8.04 -12.67
CA ARG A 59 10.34 7.21 -13.24
C ARG A 59 9.80 5.97 -13.92
N ASP A 60 8.89 5.25 -13.28
CA ASP A 60 8.36 4.00 -13.79
C ASP A 60 7.50 4.23 -15.01
N ARG A 61 6.67 5.28 -15.02
CA ARG A 61 5.89 5.66 -16.20
C ARG A 61 6.80 6.07 -17.37
N ARG A 62 7.87 6.83 -17.09
CA ARG A 62 8.87 7.17 -18.11
C ARG A 62 9.53 5.91 -18.70
N LYS A 63 9.96 4.98 -17.84
CA LYS A 63 10.58 3.71 -18.26
C LYS A 63 9.60 2.84 -19.07
N ALA A 64 8.35 2.74 -18.64
CA ALA A 64 7.30 2.02 -19.36
C ALA A 64 7.03 2.62 -20.75
N ALA A 65 7.16 3.94 -20.89
CA ALA A 65 7.08 4.64 -22.18
C ALA A 65 8.39 4.55 -23.01
N GLY A 66 9.44 3.89 -22.51
CA GLY A 66 10.73 3.79 -23.20
C GLY A 66 11.46 5.13 -23.37
N ARG A 67 11.10 6.16 -22.60
CA ARG A 67 11.62 7.53 -22.79
C ARG A 67 12.84 7.81 -21.91
N THR A 68 13.76 8.61 -22.42
CA THR A 68 14.89 9.14 -21.62
C THR A 68 14.44 10.34 -20.79
N ILE A 69 15.15 10.65 -19.70
CA ILE A 69 14.89 11.87 -18.91
C ILE A 69 15.00 13.12 -19.81
N ALA A 70 15.99 13.15 -20.72
CA ALA A 70 16.17 14.24 -21.66
C ALA A 70 14.97 14.43 -22.61
N SER A 71 14.41 13.34 -23.11
CA SER A 71 13.23 13.37 -23.98
C SER A 71 12.00 13.92 -23.24
N VAL A 72 11.75 13.47 -22.00
CA VAL A 72 10.63 13.98 -21.19
C VAL A 72 10.85 15.43 -20.77
N ALA A 73 12.09 15.81 -20.45
CA ALA A 73 12.45 17.18 -20.09
C ALA A 73 12.14 18.18 -21.22
N MET A 74 12.49 17.81 -22.45
CA MET A 74 12.20 18.61 -23.63
C MET A 74 10.69 18.82 -23.81
N ASP A 75 9.91 17.74 -23.76
CA ASP A 75 8.46 17.81 -23.95
C ASP A 75 7.75 18.55 -22.81
N ALA A 76 8.18 18.36 -21.56
CA ALA A 76 7.59 19.03 -20.41
C ALA A 76 8.04 20.51 -20.26
N GLY A 77 9.00 20.96 -21.07
CA GLY A 77 9.62 22.28 -20.91
C GLY A 77 10.29 22.45 -19.54
N LEU A 78 10.96 21.40 -19.06
CA LEU A 78 11.66 21.34 -17.78
C LEU A 78 13.13 20.98 -17.99
N SER A 79 13.97 21.22 -16.98
CA SER A 79 15.39 20.86 -17.09
C SER A 79 15.63 19.38 -16.74
N VAL A 80 16.60 18.76 -17.40
CA VAL A 80 17.03 17.38 -17.11
C VAL A 80 17.44 17.19 -15.64
N PRO A 81 18.25 18.10 -15.02
CA PRO A 81 18.60 17.96 -13.60
C PRO A 81 17.39 18.05 -12.67
N TYR A 82 16.38 18.85 -13.03
CA TYR A 82 15.16 18.98 -12.24
C TYR A 82 14.34 17.69 -12.23
N ILE A 83 14.11 17.08 -13.40
CA ILE A 83 13.40 15.78 -13.49
C ILE A 83 14.22 14.67 -12.83
N ALA A 84 15.54 14.64 -13.02
CA ALA A 84 16.40 13.65 -12.37
C ALA A 84 16.36 13.77 -10.85
N ASN A 85 16.33 14.98 -10.29
CA ASN A 85 16.14 15.19 -8.87
C ASN A 85 14.76 14.70 -8.42
N LEU A 86 13.71 15.05 -9.18
CA LEU A 86 12.34 14.66 -8.86
C LEU A 86 12.15 13.14 -8.86
N GLU A 87 12.67 12.43 -9.87
CA GLU A 87 12.63 10.95 -9.92
C GLU A 87 13.38 10.30 -8.75
N ASN A 88 14.38 10.99 -8.17
CA ASN A 88 15.13 10.54 -7.00
C ASN A 88 14.49 10.99 -5.66
N GLY A 89 13.24 11.47 -5.68
CA GLY A 89 12.53 11.94 -4.49
C GLY A 89 13.07 13.25 -3.92
N ARG A 90 13.83 14.02 -4.73
CA ARG A 90 14.41 15.31 -4.32
C ARG A 90 13.67 16.46 -4.98
N GLY A 91 13.40 17.50 -4.19
CA GLY A 91 12.77 18.74 -4.65
C GLY A 91 11.32 18.91 -4.20
N ASN A 92 10.73 20.04 -4.59
CA ASN A 92 9.36 20.40 -4.27
C ASN A 92 8.68 20.92 -5.56
N PRO A 93 8.12 20.02 -6.39
CA PRO A 93 7.51 20.43 -7.65
C PRO A 93 6.22 21.21 -7.43
N THR A 94 5.99 22.20 -8.29
CA THR A 94 4.69 22.89 -8.33
C THR A 94 3.67 22.01 -9.04
N VAL A 95 2.37 22.23 -8.77
CA VAL A 95 1.27 21.55 -9.49
C VAL A 95 1.41 21.74 -11.01
N ALA A 96 1.82 22.93 -11.46
CA ALA A 96 2.06 23.21 -12.88
C ALA A 96 3.26 22.44 -13.48
N ALA A 97 4.28 22.11 -12.67
CA ALA A 97 5.37 21.24 -13.12
C ALA A 97 4.91 19.77 -13.21
N LEU A 98 4.07 19.33 -12.27
CA LEU A 98 3.48 17.99 -12.29
C LEU A 98 2.53 17.78 -13.47
N ASP A 99 1.75 18.80 -13.81
CA ASP A 99 0.82 18.77 -14.94
C ASP A 99 1.57 18.60 -16.26
N ARG A 100 2.61 19.41 -16.48
CA ARG A 100 3.47 19.30 -17.68
C ARG A 100 4.20 17.96 -17.77
N LEU A 101 4.62 17.39 -16.64
CA LEU A 101 5.19 16.04 -16.59
C LEU A 101 4.17 14.96 -16.92
N ALA A 102 2.95 15.10 -16.38
CA ALA A 102 1.85 14.19 -16.68
C ALA A 102 1.54 14.21 -18.19
N GLU A 103 1.40 15.39 -18.79
CA GLU A 103 1.18 15.55 -20.23
C GLU A 103 2.31 14.92 -21.07
N ALA A 104 3.58 15.22 -20.75
CA ALA A 104 4.73 14.65 -21.46
C ALA A 104 4.84 13.12 -21.34
N LEU A 105 4.22 12.53 -20.30
CA LEU A 105 4.16 11.10 -20.06
C LEU A 105 2.83 10.47 -20.49
N GLY A 106 1.96 11.19 -21.20
CA GLY A 106 0.65 10.69 -21.63
C GLY A 106 -0.27 10.37 -20.46
N ALA A 107 -0.22 11.16 -19.40
CA ALA A 107 -1.02 11.04 -18.18
C ALA A 107 -1.92 12.26 -17.98
N ARG A 108 -2.86 12.15 -17.05
CA ARG A 108 -3.64 13.27 -16.54
C ARG A 108 -3.33 13.46 -15.06
N LEU A 109 -3.10 14.70 -14.63
CA LEU A 109 -2.97 15.03 -13.22
C LEU A 109 -4.38 15.17 -12.59
N GLU A 110 -4.64 14.41 -11.53
CA GLU A 110 -5.84 14.54 -10.70
C GLU A 110 -5.43 14.98 -9.28
N VAL A 111 -5.96 16.12 -8.83
CA VAL A 111 -5.73 16.65 -7.48
C VAL A 111 -7.05 16.63 -6.73
N ARG A 112 -7.16 15.80 -5.70
CA ARG A 112 -8.32 15.73 -4.81
C ARG A 112 -7.94 16.24 -3.42
N ILE A 113 -8.64 17.28 -2.97
CA ILE A 113 -8.54 17.81 -1.61
C ILE A 113 -9.85 17.46 -0.92
N SER A 114 -9.79 16.69 0.16
CA SER A 114 -10.97 16.33 0.96
C SER A 114 -10.77 16.84 2.38
N GLY A 115 -11.77 17.58 2.87
CA GLY A 115 -11.81 18.03 4.26
C GLY A 115 -11.91 16.84 5.20
N GLU A 116 -11.12 16.87 6.26
CA GLU A 116 -11.04 15.81 7.24
C GLU A 116 -12.33 15.73 8.06
N THR A 117 -13.25 14.86 7.66
CA THR A 117 -13.70 13.84 8.59
C THR A 117 -12.96 12.59 8.18
N VAL A 118 -11.95 12.18 8.94
CA VAL A 118 -11.51 10.79 8.91
C VAL A 118 -12.78 10.00 9.18
N ALA A 119 -13.38 9.43 8.13
CA ALA A 119 -14.35 8.36 8.33
C ALA A 119 -13.64 7.41 9.28
N GLU A 120 -14.17 7.23 10.49
CA GLU A 120 -13.64 6.27 11.46
C GLU A 120 -13.35 4.99 10.67
N VAL A 121 -12.06 4.71 10.43
CA VAL A 121 -11.69 3.40 9.90
C VAL A 121 -12.19 2.46 10.98
N PRO A 122 -13.17 1.58 10.68
CA PRO A 122 -13.76 0.75 11.72
C PRO A 122 -12.63 0.00 12.42
N SER A 123 -12.39 0.33 13.69
CA SER A 123 -11.31 -0.27 14.45
C SER A 123 -11.70 -1.71 14.76
N VAL A 124 -10.96 -2.68 14.21
CA VAL A 124 -11.13 -4.09 14.55
C VAL A 124 -10.90 -4.28 16.05
N GLY A 125 -9.93 -3.56 16.63
CA GLY A 125 -9.71 -3.50 18.07
C GLY A 125 -10.94 -3.01 18.84
N ALA A 126 -11.64 -1.98 18.36
CA ALA A 126 -12.87 -1.49 18.99
C ALA A 126 -13.96 -2.55 18.99
N GLY A 127 -14.19 -3.23 17.86
CA GLY A 127 -15.15 -4.32 17.78
C GLY A 127 -14.84 -5.47 18.75
N LEU A 128 -13.56 -5.84 18.89
CA LEU A 128 -13.12 -6.87 19.85
C LEU A 128 -13.29 -6.44 21.31
N VAL A 129 -12.92 -5.20 21.63
CA VAL A 129 -13.03 -4.66 22.99
C VAL A 129 -14.50 -4.52 23.40
N ASP A 130 -15.37 -4.04 22.50
CA ASP A 130 -16.79 -3.85 22.79
C ASP A 130 -17.57 -5.17 22.91
N SER A 131 -17.13 -6.20 22.20
CA SER A 131 -17.74 -7.54 22.29
C SER A 131 -17.20 -8.39 23.44
N SER A 132 -16.18 -7.92 24.17
CA SER A 132 -15.53 -8.68 25.24
C SER A 132 -15.96 -8.23 26.64
N ALA A 133 -16.77 -9.06 27.31
CA ALA A 133 -17.13 -8.86 28.72
C ALA A 133 -15.88 -8.81 29.62
N ARG A 134 -14.87 -9.62 29.31
CA ARG A 134 -13.59 -9.64 30.01
C ARG A 134 -12.85 -8.31 29.90
N ALA A 135 -12.82 -7.71 28.71
CA ALA A 135 -12.21 -6.40 28.51
C ALA A 135 -12.92 -5.33 29.36
N ALA A 136 -14.26 -5.36 29.42
CA ALA A 136 -15.03 -4.44 30.26
C ALA A 136 -14.67 -4.56 31.76
N ASP A 137 -14.51 -5.77 32.27
CA ASP A 137 -14.12 -6.02 33.67
C ASP A 137 -12.70 -5.51 33.96
N VAL A 138 -11.74 -5.76 33.06
CA VAL A 138 -10.36 -5.28 33.21
C VAL A 138 -10.30 -3.75 33.12
N VAL A 139 -11.01 -3.13 32.17
CA VAL A 139 -11.12 -1.66 32.06
C VAL A 139 -11.66 -1.07 33.37
N LYS A 140 -12.70 -1.69 33.96
CA LYS A 140 -13.26 -1.26 35.24
C LYS A 140 -12.25 -1.41 36.38
N ALA A 141 -11.47 -2.50 36.39
CA ALA A 141 -10.47 -2.75 37.42
C ALA A 141 -9.28 -1.76 37.35
N VAL A 142 -8.83 -1.41 36.14
CA VAL A 142 -7.62 -0.60 35.88
C VAL A 142 -7.89 0.90 35.82
N ALA A 143 -9.14 1.33 35.59
CA ALA A 143 -9.55 2.74 35.65
C ALA A 143 -9.52 3.31 37.09
N ARG A 144 -8.33 3.39 37.69
CA ARG A 144 -8.03 3.95 39.02
C ARG A 144 -7.13 5.19 38.85
N ARG A 145 -6.96 5.97 39.94
CA ARG A 145 -6.02 7.11 40.02
C ARG A 145 -6.17 8.17 38.91
N GLY A 146 -7.41 8.61 38.64
CA GLY A 146 -7.68 9.75 37.74
C GLY A 146 -7.82 9.41 36.25
N ARG A 147 -7.75 8.14 35.86
CA ARG A 147 -8.08 7.69 34.50
C ARG A 147 -9.55 7.32 34.39
N THR A 148 -10.22 7.76 33.32
CA THR A 148 -11.61 7.40 33.03
C THR A 148 -11.67 6.04 32.34
N ARG A 149 -12.80 5.32 32.48
CA ARG A 149 -13.01 4.04 31.78
C ARG A 149 -12.93 4.20 30.25
N ALA A 150 -13.46 5.30 29.73
CA ALA A 150 -13.36 5.65 28.32
C ALA A 150 -11.89 5.80 27.88
N ALA A 151 -11.07 6.54 28.65
CA ALA A 151 -9.66 6.70 28.31
C ALA A 151 -8.88 5.37 28.35
N VAL A 152 -9.18 4.48 29.30
CA VAL A 152 -8.56 3.14 29.38
C VAL A 152 -9.03 2.26 28.21
N ARG A 153 -10.32 2.29 27.86
CA ARG A 153 -10.86 1.58 26.70
C ARG A 153 -10.19 2.06 25.42
N ASP A 154 -10.12 3.36 25.21
CA ASP A 154 -9.54 3.93 24.00
C ASP A 154 -8.05 3.60 23.89
N GLU A 155 -7.33 3.56 25.02
CA GLU A 155 -5.92 3.13 25.05
C GLU A 155 -5.76 1.64 24.72
N LEU A 156 -6.66 0.79 25.22
CA LEU A 156 -6.68 -0.64 24.90
C LEU A 156 -6.94 -0.86 23.40
N VAL A 157 -7.94 -0.17 22.84
CA VAL A 157 -8.26 -0.20 21.41
C VAL A 157 -7.07 0.27 20.57
N ARG A 158 -6.47 1.41 20.92
CA ARG A 158 -5.27 1.93 20.25
C ARG A 158 -4.12 0.92 20.30
N THR A 159 -3.88 0.30 21.45
CA THR A 159 -2.81 -0.68 21.61
C THR A 159 -3.04 -1.91 20.74
N LEU A 160 -4.26 -2.43 20.68
CA LEU A 160 -4.60 -3.55 19.81
C LEU A 160 -4.44 -3.24 18.32
N ASP A 161 -4.90 -2.07 17.90
CA ASP A 161 -4.75 -1.66 16.50
C ASP A 161 -3.26 -1.47 16.16
N VAL A 162 -2.46 -0.88 17.05
CA VAL A 162 -1.00 -0.77 16.90
C VAL A 162 -0.34 -2.15 16.82
N LEU A 163 -0.74 -3.11 17.67
CA LEU A 163 -0.22 -4.47 17.65
C LEU A 163 -0.55 -5.18 16.34
N GLY A 164 -1.80 -5.08 15.86
CA GLY A 164 -2.17 -5.65 14.57
C GLY A 164 -1.38 -5.05 13.41
N ASN A 165 -1.22 -3.73 13.41
CA ASN A 165 -0.40 -3.04 12.41
C ASN A 165 1.07 -3.48 12.45
N LEU A 166 1.64 -3.65 13.64
CA LEU A 166 3.02 -4.12 13.82
C LEU A 166 3.21 -5.55 13.30
N LEU A 167 2.23 -6.43 13.54
CA LEU A 167 2.26 -7.82 13.10
C LEU A 167 1.83 -7.99 11.63
N GLY A 168 1.36 -6.92 10.99
CA GLY A 168 0.86 -6.94 9.61
C GLY A 168 -0.41 -7.78 9.44
N GLN A 169 -1.18 -8.00 10.50
CA GLN A 169 -2.40 -8.81 10.53
C GLN A 169 -3.43 -8.13 11.45
N PRO A 170 -4.75 -8.24 11.18
CA PRO A 170 -5.75 -7.65 12.07
C PRO A 170 -5.65 -8.27 13.48
N PRO A 171 -5.84 -7.48 14.56
CA PRO A 171 -5.84 -8.02 15.90
C PRO A 171 -6.96 -9.05 16.05
N THR A 172 -6.69 -10.13 16.78
CA THR A 172 -7.65 -11.21 17.06
C THR A 172 -8.14 -11.17 18.50
N ALA A 173 -9.19 -11.91 18.81
CA ALA A 173 -9.65 -12.10 20.20
C ALA A 173 -8.54 -12.67 21.11
N ALA A 174 -7.70 -13.56 20.58
CA ALA A 174 -6.58 -14.12 21.34
C ALA A 174 -5.51 -13.05 21.67
N ASP A 175 -5.32 -12.05 20.80
CA ASP A 175 -4.39 -10.95 21.06
C ASP A 175 -4.94 -10.00 22.12
N LEU A 176 -6.26 -9.75 22.10
CA LEU A 176 -6.95 -9.06 23.19
C LEU A 176 -6.76 -9.81 24.52
N ASP A 177 -7.00 -11.12 24.56
CA ASP A 177 -6.84 -11.91 25.79
C ASP A 177 -5.42 -11.85 26.35
N ARG A 178 -4.40 -11.99 25.50
CA ARG A 178 -2.99 -11.87 25.91
C ARG A 178 -2.67 -10.47 26.45
N LEU A 179 -3.18 -9.42 25.81
CA LEU A 179 -2.98 -8.06 26.27
C LEU A 179 -3.65 -7.83 27.63
N LEU A 180 -4.86 -8.35 27.85
CA LEU A 180 -5.54 -8.29 29.13
C LEU A 180 -4.77 -9.04 30.23
N ASP A 181 -4.21 -10.22 29.92
CA ASP A 181 -3.34 -10.96 30.85
C ASP A 181 -2.12 -10.15 31.26
N LEU A 182 -1.44 -9.52 30.29
CA LEU A 182 -0.27 -8.68 30.55
C LEU A 182 -0.61 -7.47 31.44
N ILE A 183 -1.75 -6.83 31.20
CA ILE A 183 -2.22 -5.70 32.01
C ILE A 183 -2.50 -6.14 33.45
N LEU A 184 -3.19 -7.27 33.64
CA LEU A 184 -3.48 -7.81 34.97
C LEU A 184 -2.20 -8.22 35.71
N LEU A 185 -1.26 -8.86 35.03
CA LEU A 185 0.05 -9.21 35.60
C LEU A 185 0.85 -7.97 36.03
N ALA A 186 0.83 -6.90 35.23
CA ALA A 186 1.49 -5.65 35.57
C ALA A 186 0.85 -4.99 36.81
N GLU A 187 -0.49 -5.00 36.91
CA GLU A 187 -1.22 -4.44 38.06
C GLU A 187 -0.94 -5.22 39.35
N MET A 188 -0.85 -6.55 39.27
CA MET A 188 -0.48 -7.40 40.40
C MET A 188 0.93 -7.08 40.92
N ARG A 189 1.89 -6.86 40.02
CA ARG A 189 3.26 -6.45 40.40
C ARG A 189 3.28 -5.08 41.07
N SER A 190 2.54 -4.11 40.53
CA SER A 190 2.44 -2.77 41.12
C SER A 190 1.75 -2.76 42.48
N SER A 191 0.88 -3.72 42.76
CA SER A 191 0.24 -3.89 44.08
C SER A 191 1.14 -4.58 45.11
N ALA A 192 2.06 -5.44 44.68
CA ALA A 192 3.01 -6.15 45.55
C ALA A 192 4.17 -5.26 46.03
N VAL A 193 4.49 -4.18 45.30
CA VAL A 193 5.50 -3.19 45.69
C VAL A 193 4.80 -2.03 46.42
N GLY A 194 4.35 -2.28 47.65
CA GLY A 194 3.90 -1.24 48.59
C GLY A 194 5.11 -0.46 49.17
N PRO A 195 4.91 0.76 49.70
CA PRO A 195 6.02 1.63 50.08
C PRO A 195 6.82 1.01 51.22
N THR A 196 8.11 0.76 50.98
CA THR A 196 9.08 0.64 52.07
C THR A 196 9.19 2.02 52.71
N HIS A 197 8.62 2.13 53.92
CA HIS A 197 8.81 3.28 54.82
C HIS A 197 10.29 3.50 55.16
#